data_AF-A0A7C4EDD9-F1
#
_entry.id   AF-A0A7C4EDD9-F1
#
_cell.length_a   1.000
_cell.length_b   1.000
_cell.length_c   1.000
_cell.angle_alpha   90.00
_cell.angle_beta   90.00
_cell.angle_gamma   90.00
#
_symmetry.space_group_name_H-M   'P 1'
#
loop_
_entity.id
_entity.type
_entity.pdbx_description
1 polymer ?
#
loop_
_entity_poly.entity_id
_entity_poly.type
_entity_poly.pdbx_seq_one_letter_code
_entity_poly.pdbx_strand_id
1 'polypeptide(L)'
;MKTKLFIPGLIIAAAILFNGCEREKEYIIVQQPASGGASHGEKVSVSFSASSDALKGTNCDLSNVVSAVVTIQTAGGSSTEYTTTPLTVYRLNGKVFTQKIALYPGNYKLTEFVLVDASMNVLYAVPVTGSLVAQSVLHPLPIDFVVDKDVSHDYTVEVICTSGFQPDDFGLAWFRIDCGELCRFLISVSELGSNLLLSGDVTVSSTHYTYTQPISDTVVPNVVLVQCGLSNYTITVDVPGYQRWEQRYTAAELEQYKDRPIVVELLSVVCGSEMTTDLMASGLKVGEVKVIPSGNMLQVTYTITADDWYLNATEVSVTGSLAGVPLTPAGEPDVAAFSYKAAHNPIVKSYTYSAIDVSALNNVTIFAHATVSNYADDLTLIEQALPAGKVNVNVTFTRNPSYFSTTITGAGAISGTYPGNCIDLDHGIVPGRSYQMNLVSTYSGNADLLALLVDKPYNLDLVNYIVNTDYSAIGATGSEKQAAIWTLIDDVTPTSGTGGIYWSQPVVDAMIADALINGEGFVPHCGQKALIIVDPGVRDDPALRSQVTFVQITTVAIPNVCTAVQLDESGWGKGRIFSAAGAMYFNYCVR
;
A
#
# COMPACT_ATOMS: atom_id res chain seq x y z
N MET A 1 30.69 -40.55 -54.93
CA MET A 1 31.95 -40.68 -55.69
C MET A 1 33.10 -40.34 -54.75
N LYS A 2 34.00 -41.31 -54.51
CA LYS A 2 35.44 -41.27 -54.10
C LYS A 2 35.97 -39.90 -53.55
N THR A 3 36.77 -39.76 -52.47
CA THR A 3 37.76 -40.66 -51.85
C THR A 3 38.27 -40.09 -50.51
N LYS A 4 38.85 -40.98 -49.70
CA LYS A 4 39.56 -40.84 -48.41
C LYS A 4 40.76 -39.88 -48.39
N LEU A 5 41.14 -39.37 -47.21
CA LEU A 5 42.50 -39.57 -46.64
C LEU A 5 42.57 -39.33 -45.11
N PHE A 6 43.53 -39.99 -44.48
CA PHE A 6 43.72 -40.36 -43.06
C PHE A 6 44.80 -39.47 -42.34
N ILE A 7 44.51 -39.01 -41.09
CA ILE A 7 45.24 -39.15 -39.77
C ILE A 7 46.77 -38.81 -39.65
N PRO A 8 47.41 -38.41 -38.49
CA PRO A 8 46.98 -38.13 -37.07
C PRO A 8 47.57 -36.85 -36.39
N GLY A 9 47.08 -36.56 -35.16
CA GLY A 9 47.84 -35.88 -34.09
C GLY A 9 46.94 -35.50 -32.89
N LEU A 10 46.66 -36.40 -31.95
CA LEU A 10 47.34 -36.65 -30.65
C LEU A 10 46.80 -35.79 -29.46
N ILE A 11 45.97 -36.45 -28.64
CA ILE A 11 45.84 -36.45 -27.15
C ILE A 11 45.70 -35.09 -26.42
N ILE A 12 44.57 -34.91 -25.70
CA ILE A 12 44.45 -34.86 -24.21
C ILE A 12 42.98 -34.55 -23.88
N ALA A 13 42.37 -35.39 -23.05
CA ALA A 13 41.02 -35.20 -22.52
C ALA A 13 41.06 -35.13 -20.98
N ALA A 14 40.33 -34.14 -20.45
CA ALA A 14 39.58 -34.06 -19.20
C ALA A 14 40.29 -34.29 -17.84
N ALA A 15 40.23 -33.29 -16.95
CA ALA A 15 39.31 -33.31 -15.80
C ALA A 15 39.37 -31.99 -14.99
N ILE A 16 38.25 -31.67 -14.37
CA ILE A 16 37.82 -30.45 -13.67
C ILE A 16 38.39 -30.37 -12.25
N LEU A 17 38.62 -29.15 -11.73
CA LEU A 17 38.35 -28.65 -10.36
C LEU A 17 38.90 -27.21 -10.22
N PHE A 18 38.04 -26.22 -9.95
CA PHE A 18 38.45 -24.85 -9.63
C PHE A 18 38.24 -24.57 -8.14
N ASN A 19 39.29 -24.10 -7.46
CA ASN A 19 39.27 -23.59 -6.10
C ASN A 19 40.21 -22.37 -6.01
N GLY A 20 39.71 -21.28 -5.42
CA GLY A 20 40.44 -20.30 -4.59
C GLY A 20 41.45 -19.35 -5.22
N CYS A 21 41.22 -18.04 -5.06
CA CYS A 21 42.06 -17.06 -4.33
C CYS A 21 41.90 -15.66 -4.93
N GLU A 22 41.52 -14.68 -4.11
CA GLU A 22 41.77 -13.26 -4.40
C GLU A 22 42.19 -12.54 -3.11
N ARG A 23 43.24 -11.71 -3.21
CA ARG A 23 43.97 -11.12 -2.08
C ARG A 23 44.06 -9.60 -2.22
N GLU A 24 43.79 -8.94 -1.08
CA GLU A 24 44.31 -7.67 -0.53
C GLU A 24 44.16 -6.33 -1.26
N LYS A 25 43.53 -5.37 -0.56
CA LYS A 25 44.11 -4.04 -0.31
C LYS A 25 43.89 -3.59 1.15
N GLU A 26 44.96 -3.03 1.72
CA GLU A 26 45.19 -2.59 3.10
C GLU A 26 44.31 -1.44 3.60
N TYR A 27 44.11 -1.38 4.92
CA TYR A 27 44.03 -0.12 5.68
C TYR A 27 44.74 -0.24 7.04
N ILE A 28 45.18 0.93 7.49
CA ILE A 28 46.26 1.26 8.43
C ILE A 28 45.97 0.89 9.89
N ILE A 29 47.01 0.44 10.61
CA ILE A 29 47.00 0.15 12.05
C ILE A 29 47.13 1.45 12.86
N VAL A 30 46.17 1.72 13.75
CA VAL A 30 46.38 2.58 14.93
C VAL A 30 46.36 1.67 16.16
N GLN A 31 47.46 1.65 16.91
CA GLN A 31 47.56 0.92 18.17
C GLN A 31 47.13 1.79 19.35
N GLN A 32 46.29 1.24 20.23
CA GLN A 32 46.32 1.51 21.68
C GLN A 32 45.59 0.38 22.46
N PRO A 33 45.79 0.23 23.77
CA PRO A 33 46.27 -1.00 24.38
C PRO A 33 45.19 -1.76 25.16
N ALA A 34 45.52 -3.02 25.44
CA ALA A 34 44.84 -4.02 26.26
C ALA A 34 43.78 -3.54 27.28
N SER A 35 42.56 -4.04 27.11
CA SER A 35 41.61 -4.35 28.18
C SER A 35 41.08 -5.77 27.96
N GLY A 36 41.14 -6.61 29.00
CA GLY A 36 41.03 -8.08 28.93
C GLY A 36 39.85 -8.63 28.14
N GLY A 37 40.17 -9.47 27.15
CA GLY A 37 39.18 -10.22 26.38
C GLY A 37 38.58 -11.36 27.21
N ALA A 38 37.25 -11.38 27.30
CA ALA A 38 36.50 -12.59 27.55
C ALA A 38 36.51 -13.44 26.27
N SER A 39 36.82 -14.72 26.40
CA SER A 39 37.04 -15.67 25.32
C SER A 39 35.81 -15.87 24.41
N HIS A 40 36.02 -15.83 23.09
CA HIS A 40 35.15 -16.45 22.09
C HIS A 40 35.20 -17.99 22.20
N GLY A 41 34.48 -18.55 23.18
CA GLY A 41 34.11 -19.97 23.18
C GLY A 41 32.79 -20.19 22.44
N GLU A 42 32.50 -21.40 21.96
CA GLU A 42 31.15 -21.77 21.55
C GLU A 42 30.23 -21.86 22.77
N LYS A 43 28.94 -21.51 22.62
CA LYS A 43 27.97 -21.64 23.71
C LYS A 43 27.68 -23.11 24.01
N VAL A 44 27.48 -23.43 25.28
CA VAL A 44 27.29 -24.77 25.81
C VAL A 44 25.90 -24.90 26.43
N SER A 45 25.31 -26.09 26.31
CA SER A 45 23.94 -26.36 26.79
C SER A 45 23.87 -26.57 28.30
N VAL A 46 22.97 -25.84 28.96
CA VAL A 46 22.64 -25.95 30.38
C VAL A 46 21.16 -26.25 30.54
N SER A 47 20.78 -27.13 31.46
CA SER A 47 19.39 -27.29 31.93
C SER A 47 19.30 -27.21 33.45
N PHE A 48 18.10 -26.92 33.94
CA PHE A 48 17.79 -26.99 35.35
C PHE A 48 16.71 -28.04 35.59
N SER A 49 16.88 -28.83 36.63
CA SER A 49 15.86 -29.76 37.12
C SER A 49 15.38 -29.31 38.49
N ALA A 50 14.08 -29.39 38.73
CA ALA A 50 13.52 -29.03 40.03
C ALA A 50 13.23 -30.29 40.85
N SER A 51 13.67 -30.30 42.10
CA SER A 51 13.24 -31.28 43.11
C SER A 51 12.49 -30.56 44.22
N SER A 52 11.32 -31.08 44.59
CA SER A 52 10.57 -30.59 45.74
C SER A 52 11.08 -31.27 47.01
N ASP A 53 11.75 -30.54 47.89
CA ASP A 53 11.88 -30.95 49.28
C ASP A 53 10.66 -30.42 50.03
N ALA A 54 9.63 -31.28 50.11
CA ALA A 54 8.39 -30.94 50.75
C ALA A 54 8.62 -30.75 52.26
N LEU A 55 8.51 -29.50 52.74
CA LEU A 55 7.95 -29.29 54.07
C LEU A 55 6.61 -30.03 54.12
N LYS A 56 6.48 -30.94 55.10
CA LYS A 56 5.31 -31.78 55.28
C LYS A 56 4.07 -30.91 55.55
N GLY A 57 3.33 -30.63 54.48
CA GLY A 57 1.96 -30.15 54.52
C GLY A 57 1.66 -28.99 53.57
N THR A 58 1.47 -29.23 52.26
CA THR A 58 0.86 -28.21 51.38
C THR A 58 0.29 -28.75 50.05
N ASN A 59 -0.65 -27.97 49.48
CA ASN A 59 -1.56 -28.20 48.35
C ASN A 59 -1.00 -27.88 46.95
N CYS A 60 0.30 -27.62 46.77
CA CYS A 60 0.84 -27.39 45.42
C CYS A 60 1.01 -28.73 44.69
N ASP A 61 0.51 -28.79 43.45
CA ASP A 61 0.72 -29.93 42.57
C ASP A 61 1.72 -29.54 41.48
N LEU A 62 2.85 -30.25 41.44
CA LEU A 62 3.83 -30.07 40.39
C LEU A 62 3.20 -30.25 39.02
N SER A 63 2.13 -31.04 38.84
CA SER A 63 1.41 -31.29 37.57
C SER A 63 0.90 -30.01 36.87
N ASN A 64 0.67 -28.93 37.63
CA ASN A 64 0.14 -27.67 37.11
C ASN A 64 1.22 -26.72 36.57
N VAL A 65 2.50 -27.01 36.78
CA VAL A 65 3.61 -26.20 36.25
C VAL A 65 3.68 -26.28 34.71
N VAL A 66 3.70 -25.13 34.04
CA VAL A 66 3.80 -25.03 32.58
C VAL A 66 5.11 -24.37 32.13
N SER A 67 5.71 -23.53 32.97
CA SER A 67 7.00 -22.88 32.68
C SER A 67 7.85 -22.69 33.94
N ALA A 68 9.16 -22.50 33.75
CA ALA A 68 10.09 -22.01 34.76
C ALA A 68 10.59 -20.63 34.34
N VAL A 69 10.61 -19.64 35.24
CA VAL A 69 11.18 -18.32 34.95
C VAL A 69 12.53 -18.21 35.65
N VAL A 70 13.56 -17.78 34.92
CA VAL A 70 14.94 -17.72 35.42
C VAL A 70 15.62 -16.36 35.19
N THR A 71 16.51 -15.99 36.11
CA THR A 71 17.47 -14.89 35.94
C THR A 71 18.88 -15.37 36.22
N ILE A 72 19.77 -15.26 35.23
CA ILE A 72 21.17 -15.66 35.29
C ILE A 72 22.06 -14.43 35.12
N GLN A 73 23.01 -14.28 36.03
CA GLN A 73 24.05 -13.25 36.00
C GLN A 73 25.42 -13.89 35.85
N THR A 74 26.41 -13.15 35.33
CA THR A 74 27.81 -13.56 35.41
C THR A 74 28.29 -13.53 36.86
N ALA A 75 29.41 -14.18 37.17
CA ALA A 75 29.99 -14.14 38.53
C ALA A 75 30.26 -12.70 39.04
N GLY A 76 30.48 -11.74 38.14
CA GLY A 76 30.65 -10.32 38.47
C GLY A 76 29.35 -9.54 38.71
N GLY A 77 28.19 -10.20 38.57
CA GLY A 77 26.86 -9.59 38.77
C GLY A 77 26.26 -8.93 37.52
N SER A 78 26.93 -8.99 36.37
CA SER A 78 26.36 -8.46 35.12
C SER A 78 25.25 -9.37 34.60
N SER A 79 24.13 -8.80 34.14
CA SER A 79 23.02 -9.55 33.53
C SER A 79 23.43 -10.32 32.28
N THR A 80 22.78 -11.46 32.04
CA THR A 80 22.87 -12.21 30.78
C THR A 80 21.59 -12.02 29.96
N GLU A 81 21.53 -12.63 28.77
CA GLU A 81 20.30 -12.69 27.95
C GLU A 81 19.15 -13.42 28.65
N TYR A 82 19.44 -14.18 29.72
CA TYR A 82 18.46 -14.85 30.55
C TYR A 82 18.13 -14.00 31.78
N THR A 83 17.43 -12.89 31.58
CA THR A 83 16.88 -12.05 32.66
C THR A 83 15.37 -12.17 32.65
N THR A 84 14.78 -12.67 33.75
CA THR A 84 13.34 -12.98 33.93
C THR A 84 12.76 -13.73 32.72
N THR A 85 13.48 -14.74 32.26
CA THR A 85 13.19 -15.43 31.01
C THR A 85 12.39 -16.71 31.27
N PRO A 86 11.20 -16.87 30.65
CA PRO A 86 10.43 -18.10 30.74
C PRO A 86 11.08 -19.22 29.90
N LEU A 87 11.17 -20.39 30.49
CA LEU A 87 11.69 -21.61 29.91
C LEU A 87 10.57 -22.66 29.89
N THR A 88 10.41 -23.34 28.77
CA THR A 88 9.50 -24.50 28.69
C THR A 88 9.95 -25.55 29.69
N VAL A 89 9.01 -26.20 30.38
CA VAL A 89 9.32 -27.35 31.23
C VAL A 89 8.85 -28.68 30.62
N TYR A 90 9.63 -29.72 30.87
CA TYR A 90 9.37 -31.11 30.52
C TYR A 90 9.24 -31.94 31.79
N ARG A 91 8.47 -33.01 31.72
CA ARG A 91 8.23 -33.91 32.85
C ARG A 91 8.70 -35.31 32.52
N LEU A 92 9.47 -35.89 33.42
CA LEU A 92 9.89 -37.28 33.32
C LEU A 92 9.97 -37.90 34.72
N ASN A 93 9.25 -38.99 34.95
CA ASN A 93 9.26 -39.77 36.20
C ASN A 93 9.05 -38.92 37.47
N GLY A 94 8.09 -37.99 37.44
CA GLY A 94 7.76 -37.13 38.60
C GLY A 94 8.72 -35.97 38.85
N LYS A 95 9.72 -35.77 37.97
CA LYS A 95 10.62 -34.60 37.99
C LYS A 95 10.29 -33.62 36.87
N VAL A 96 10.60 -32.35 37.10
CA VAL A 96 10.45 -31.26 36.14
C VAL A 96 11.84 -30.82 35.67
N PHE A 97 12.00 -30.66 34.36
CA PHE A 97 13.23 -30.23 33.69
C PHE A 97 12.94 -29.02 32.81
N THR A 98 13.81 -28.02 32.76
CA THR A 98 13.66 -26.92 31.81
C THR A 98 14.16 -27.33 30.42
N GLN A 99 13.74 -26.60 29.38
CA GLN A 99 14.45 -26.59 28.11
C GLN A 99 15.91 -26.22 28.32
N LYS A 100 16.76 -26.73 27.43
CA LYS A 100 18.18 -26.39 27.41
C LYS A 100 18.36 -24.93 26.98
N ILE A 101 19.24 -24.23 27.67
CA ILE A 101 19.70 -22.87 27.36
C ILE A 101 21.17 -22.89 26.97
N ALA A 102 21.66 -21.86 26.29
CA ALA A 102 23.03 -21.82 25.77
C ALA A 102 23.82 -20.67 26.40
N LEU A 103 24.88 -20.98 27.16
CA LEU A 103 25.75 -20.00 27.81
C LEU A 103 27.19 -20.18 27.36
N TYR A 104 27.97 -19.09 27.30
CA TYR A 104 29.41 -19.20 27.06
C TYR A 104 30.12 -19.87 28.25
N PRO A 105 31.25 -20.57 28.06
CA PRO A 105 32.01 -21.11 29.18
C PRO A 105 32.40 -20.00 30.18
N GLY A 106 32.16 -20.24 31.46
CA GLY A 106 32.35 -19.23 32.51
C GLY A 106 31.60 -19.52 33.81
N ASN A 107 31.78 -18.63 34.78
CA ASN A 107 31.12 -18.70 36.09
C ASN A 107 29.88 -17.81 36.12
N TYR A 108 28.77 -18.35 36.62
CA TYR A 108 27.47 -17.71 36.63
C TYR A 108 26.78 -17.84 37.99
N LYS A 109 25.75 -17.02 38.19
CA LYS A 109 24.85 -17.04 39.33
C LYS A 109 23.42 -17.16 38.83
N LEU A 110 22.70 -18.19 39.28
CA LEU A 110 21.24 -18.23 39.18
C LEU A 110 20.68 -17.37 40.32
N THR A 111 20.01 -16.28 39.97
CA THR A 111 19.54 -15.24 40.90
C THR A 111 18.02 -15.17 41.00
N GLU A 112 17.32 -15.86 40.10
CA GLU A 112 15.87 -16.05 40.13
C GLU A 112 15.55 -17.42 39.54
N PHE A 113 14.66 -18.17 40.19
CA PHE A 113 14.11 -19.41 39.68
C PHE A 113 12.73 -19.65 40.31
N VAL A 114 11.68 -19.59 39.50
CA VAL A 114 10.30 -19.86 39.92
C VAL A 114 9.60 -20.79 38.92
N LEU A 115 8.66 -21.60 39.39
CA LEU A 115 7.81 -22.46 38.57
C LEU A 115 6.39 -21.91 38.55
N VAL A 116 5.84 -21.72 37.35
CA VAL A 116 4.55 -21.06 37.14
C VAL A 116 3.54 -21.95 36.43
N ASP A 117 2.25 -21.70 36.65
CA ASP A 117 1.15 -22.33 35.91
C ASP A 117 0.89 -21.67 34.54
N ALA A 118 -0.13 -22.14 33.81
CA ALA A 118 -0.53 -21.60 32.51
C ALA A 118 -0.97 -20.12 32.54
N SER A 119 -1.33 -19.61 33.72
CA SER A 119 -1.75 -18.22 33.94
C SER A 119 -0.62 -17.37 34.55
N MET A 120 0.63 -17.87 34.55
CA MET A 120 1.81 -17.22 35.14
C MET A 120 1.76 -17.05 36.67
N ASN A 121 0.90 -17.78 37.38
CA ASN A 121 0.92 -17.78 38.84
C ASN A 121 2.11 -18.60 39.35
N VAL A 122 2.87 -18.05 40.30
CA VAL A 122 4.00 -18.75 40.92
C VAL A 122 3.50 -19.85 41.85
N LEU A 123 3.74 -21.11 41.47
CA LEU A 123 3.41 -22.30 42.27
C LEU A 123 4.57 -22.72 43.18
N TYR A 124 5.80 -22.58 42.70
CA TYR A 124 7.00 -22.87 43.48
C TYR A 124 8.06 -21.79 43.25
N ALA A 125 8.86 -21.51 44.28
CA ALA A 125 9.96 -20.56 44.22
C ALA A 125 11.19 -21.08 44.98
N VAL A 126 12.38 -20.70 44.51
CA VAL A 126 13.61 -20.86 45.29
C VAL A 126 13.76 -19.64 46.20
N PRO A 127 13.89 -19.81 47.53
CA PRO A 127 14.06 -18.68 48.43
C PRO A 127 15.44 -18.03 48.27
N VAL A 128 15.50 -16.72 48.49
CA VAL A 128 16.75 -15.96 48.57
C VAL A 128 17.42 -16.17 49.92
N THR A 129 18.74 -16.27 49.95
CA THR A 129 19.57 -16.39 51.16
C THR A 129 19.20 -15.30 52.15
N GLY A 130 18.89 -15.68 53.39
CA GLY A 130 18.47 -14.76 54.45
C GLY A 130 16.98 -14.45 54.50
N SER A 131 16.17 -15.01 53.59
CA SER A 131 14.70 -14.95 53.67
C SER A 131 14.12 -15.88 54.74
N LEU A 132 12.84 -15.66 55.08
CA LEU A 132 12.14 -16.41 56.13
C LEU A 132 12.12 -17.93 55.86
N VAL A 133 12.00 -18.33 54.59
CA VAL A 133 11.91 -19.75 54.20
C VAL A 133 13.21 -20.31 53.59
N ALA A 134 14.31 -19.54 53.56
CA ALA A 134 15.61 -19.97 53.02
C ALA A 134 16.17 -21.23 53.68
N GLN A 135 15.90 -21.40 54.98
CA GLN A 135 16.34 -22.55 55.78
C GLN A 135 15.70 -23.89 55.40
N SER A 136 14.72 -23.87 54.49
CA SER A 136 14.00 -25.07 54.04
C SER A 136 14.57 -25.70 52.76
N VAL A 137 15.65 -25.13 52.21
CA VAL A 137 16.42 -25.69 51.09
C VAL A 137 17.91 -25.70 51.45
N LEU A 138 18.68 -26.60 50.84
CA LEU A 138 20.14 -26.64 51.04
C LEU A 138 20.86 -25.54 50.24
N HIS A 139 20.34 -25.19 49.06
CA HIS A 139 20.94 -24.20 48.16
C HIS A 139 19.95 -23.06 47.83
N PRO A 140 19.79 -22.06 48.70
CA PRO A 140 19.00 -20.86 48.40
C PRO A 140 19.69 -19.97 47.34
N LEU A 141 18.94 -19.06 46.71
CA LEU A 141 19.48 -18.09 45.75
C LEU A 141 20.39 -17.06 46.46
N PRO A 142 21.41 -16.49 45.79
CA PRO A 142 21.88 -16.87 44.45
C PRO A 142 22.67 -18.19 44.47
N ILE A 143 22.45 -19.05 43.47
CA ILE A 143 23.17 -20.33 43.30
C ILE A 143 24.30 -20.15 42.29
N ASP A 144 25.53 -20.32 42.72
CA ASP A 144 26.71 -20.24 41.84
C ASP A 144 26.86 -21.54 41.01
N PHE A 145 27.15 -21.41 39.72
CA PHE A 145 27.40 -22.55 38.83
C PHE A 145 28.44 -22.24 37.74
N VAL A 146 29.09 -23.29 37.20
CA VAL A 146 30.20 -23.18 36.24
C VAL A 146 29.86 -23.91 34.95
N VAL A 147 29.91 -23.19 33.83
CA VAL A 147 29.74 -23.76 32.49
C VAL A 147 31.11 -24.05 31.90
N ASP A 148 31.43 -25.33 31.75
CA ASP A 148 32.66 -25.80 31.12
C ASP A 148 32.49 -25.95 29.60
N LYS A 149 33.60 -25.81 28.88
CA LYS A 149 33.63 -26.08 27.44
C LYS A 149 33.30 -27.56 27.15
N ASP A 150 32.47 -27.80 26.14
CA ASP A 150 32.14 -29.11 25.57
C ASP A 150 31.43 -30.11 26.52
N VAL A 151 30.85 -29.64 27.64
CA VAL A 151 30.10 -30.47 28.61
C VAL A 151 28.68 -29.95 28.77
N SER A 152 27.65 -30.78 28.58
CA SER A 152 26.27 -30.39 28.92
C SER A 152 26.06 -30.55 30.42
N HIS A 153 25.67 -29.47 31.12
CA HIS A 153 25.39 -29.50 32.56
C HIS A 153 23.88 -29.54 32.83
N ASP A 154 23.50 -30.30 33.85
CA ASP A 154 22.15 -30.32 34.41
C ASP A 154 22.24 -30.01 35.91
N TYR A 155 21.68 -28.88 36.34
CA TYR A 155 21.72 -28.43 37.72
C TYR A 155 20.40 -28.73 38.43
N THR A 156 20.46 -29.40 39.58
CA THR A 156 19.27 -29.59 40.41
C THR A 156 19.05 -28.37 41.29
N VAL A 157 17.82 -27.86 41.29
CA VAL A 157 17.37 -26.68 42.02
C VAL A 157 16.25 -27.09 42.99
N GLU A 158 16.39 -26.68 44.25
CA GLU A 158 15.43 -26.99 45.31
C GLU A 158 14.35 -25.90 45.38
N VAL A 159 13.08 -26.29 45.23
CA VAL A 159 11.95 -25.34 45.18
C VAL A 159 10.95 -25.60 46.31
N ILE A 160 10.36 -24.53 46.84
CA ILE A 160 9.33 -24.58 47.89
C ILE A 160 7.98 -24.14 47.31
N CYS A 161 6.89 -24.84 47.69
CA CYS A 161 5.52 -24.45 47.36
C CYS A 161 5.19 -23.07 47.95
N THR A 162 4.66 -22.17 47.12
CA THR A 162 4.33 -20.79 47.54
C THR A 162 2.99 -20.66 48.27
N SER A 163 2.15 -21.71 48.24
CA SER A 163 0.83 -21.68 48.87
C SER A 163 0.92 -21.35 50.36
N GLY A 164 0.25 -20.27 50.78
CA GLY A 164 0.23 -19.82 52.18
C GLY A 164 1.37 -18.88 52.59
N PHE A 165 2.26 -18.53 51.67
CA PHE A 165 3.38 -17.60 51.90
C PHE A 165 3.24 -16.33 51.06
N GLN A 166 3.85 -15.24 51.52
CA GLN A 166 3.96 -13.98 50.78
C GLN A 166 5.29 -13.91 50.01
N PRO A 167 5.36 -13.12 48.93
CA PRO A 167 6.62 -12.78 48.22
C PRO A 167 7.81 -12.46 49.15
N ASP A 168 7.57 -11.65 50.18
CA ASP A 168 8.59 -11.20 51.12
C ASP A 168 9.19 -12.35 51.93
N ASP A 169 8.41 -13.40 52.20
CA ASP A 169 8.86 -14.58 52.95
C ASP A 169 9.98 -15.34 52.21
N PHE A 170 10.03 -15.21 50.88
CA PHE A 170 11.07 -15.76 50.02
C PHE A 170 12.25 -14.80 49.78
N GLY A 171 12.22 -13.59 50.36
CA GLY A 171 13.26 -12.56 50.11
C GLY A 171 13.14 -11.95 48.72
N LEU A 172 11.94 -12.06 48.16
CA LEU A 172 11.61 -11.74 46.80
C LEU A 172 10.73 -10.46 46.76
N ALA A 173 10.64 -9.69 47.86
CA ALA A 173 9.87 -8.43 47.98
C ALA A 173 10.08 -7.36 46.89
N TRP A 174 11.18 -7.45 46.15
CA TRP A 174 11.52 -6.56 45.03
C TRP A 174 10.95 -7.03 43.68
N PHE A 175 10.41 -8.25 43.58
CA PHE A 175 9.53 -8.60 42.45
C PHE A 175 8.17 -7.98 42.69
N ARG A 176 7.82 -7.02 41.85
CA ARG A 176 6.49 -7.06 41.27
C ARG A 176 6.67 -7.88 40.01
N ILE A 177 6.10 -9.09 39.96
CA ILE A 177 5.68 -9.61 38.68
C ILE A 177 4.63 -8.60 38.27
N ASP A 178 4.99 -7.74 37.32
CA ASP A 178 4.04 -6.87 36.68
C ASP A 178 3.17 -7.80 35.83
N CYS A 179 2.25 -8.52 36.49
CA CYS A 179 1.05 -9.01 35.87
C CYS A 179 0.34 -7.73 35.43
N GLY A 180 0.73 -7.22 34.25
CA GLY A 180 0.13 -6.02 33.70
C GLY A 180 -1.37 -6.19 33.83
N GLU A 181 -2.02 -5.23 34.49
CA GLU A 181 -3.45 -5.26 34.72
C GLU A 181 -4.13 -5.64 33.40
N LEU A 182 -4.98 -6.67 33.41
CA LEU A 182 -5.65 -7.12 32.19
C LEU A 182 -6.94 -6.34 32.02
N CYS A 183 -7.04 -5.63 30.90
CA CYS A 183 -8.23 -4.91 30.50
C CYS A 183 -9.13 -5.90 29.76
N ARG A 184 -10.40 -5.97 30.16
CA ARG A 184 -11.40 -6.80 29.50
C ARG A 184 -12.29 -5.94 28.62
N PHE A 185 -12.61 -6.44 27.43
CA PHE A 185 -13.72 -5.93 26.65
C PHE A 185 -14.51 -7.09 26.02
N LEU A 186 -15.76 -6.81 25.70
CA LEU A 186 -16.65 -7.72 25.01
C LEU A 186 -16.65 -7.41 23.51
N ILE A 187 -16.72 -8.43 22.66
CA ILE A 187 -16.89 -8.27 21.22
C ILE A 187 -17.91 -9.27 20.68
N SER A 188 -18.78 -8.79 19.79
CA SER A 188 -19.77 -9.58 19.06
C SER A 188 -19.55 -9.37 17.58
N VAL A 189 -19.53 -10.45 16.81
CA VAL A 189 -19.27 -10.41 15.37
C VAL A 189 -20.43 -11.07 14.64
N SER A 190 -21.02 -10.36 13.69
CA SER A 190 -22.15 -10.81 12.88
C SER A 190 -21.99 -10.43 11.42
N GLU A 191 -22.75 -11.06 10.54
CA GLU A 191 -22.89 -10.61 9.16
C GLU A 191 -23.74 -9.33 9.09
N LEU A 192 -23.28 -8.35 8.33
CA LEU A 192 -23.96 -7.08 8.13
C LEU A 192 -25.36 -7.28 7.53
N GLY A 193 -26.37 -6.72 8.18
CA GLY A 193 -27.77 -6.82 7.73
C GLY A 193 -28.41 -8.18 8.03
N SER A 194 -27.73 -9.04 8.79
CA SER A 194 -28.19 -10.36 9.21
C SER A 194 -28.03 -10.52 10.73
N ASN A 195 -28.75 -11.48 11.31
CA ASN A 195 -28.54 -11.88 12.72
C ASN A 195 -27.60 -13.09 12.84
N LEU A 196 -26.90 -13.43 11.76
CA LEU A 196 -25.93 -14.53 11.73
C LEU A 196 -24.66 -14.12 12.47
N LEU A 197 -24.38 -14.79 13.59
CA LEU A 197 -23.13 -14.65 14.32
C LEU A 197 -22.01 -15.42 13.62
N LEU A 198 -20.81 -14.87 13.66
CA LEU A 198 -19.66 -15.37 12.91
C LEU A 198 -18.56 -15.88 13.82
N SER A 199 -17.92 -16.97 13.42
CA SER A 199 -16.72 -17.52 14.05
C SER A 199 -15.48 -17.23 13.20
N GLY A 200 -14.37 -16.92 13.83
CA GLY A 200 -13.13 -16.49 13.18
C GLY A 200 -12.10 -16.09 14.21
N ASP A 201 -11.23 -15.14 13.88
CA ASP A 201 -10.20 -14.67 14.80
C ASP A 201 -10.33 -13.17 15.07
N VAL A 202 -10.11 -12.78 16.33
CA VAL A 202 -9.84 -11.38 16.71
C VAL A 202 -8.36 -11.24 17.08
N THR A 203 -7.70 -10.27 16.44
CA THR A 203 -6.32 -9.88 16.74
C THR A 203 -6.32 -8.51 17.38
N VAL A 204 -5.63 -8.36 18.51
CA VAL A 204 -5.34 -7.07 19.13
C VAL A 204 -3.84 -6.80 19.05
N SER A 205 -3.46 -5.69 18.44
CA SER A 205 -2.07 -5.25 18.34
C SER A 205 -1.86 -3.88 18.97
N SER A 206 -0.67 -3.69 19.52
CA SER A 206 -0.16 -2.42 20.06
C SER A 206 1.27 -2.18 19.54
N THR A 207 1.93 -1.12 20.02
CA THR A 207 3.36 -0.88 19.73
C THR A 207 4.29 -1.95 20.31
N HIS A 208 3.84 -2.74 21.29
CA HIS A 208 4.71 -3.66 22.06
C HIS A 208 4.37 -5.12 21.89
N TYR A 209 3.14 -5.47 21.48
CA TYR A 209 2.72 -6.86 21.33
C TYR A 209 1.56 -7.02 20.35
N THR A 210 1.37 -8.26 19.92
CA THR A 210 0.22 -8.72 19.16
C THR A 210 -0.34 -9.97 19.82
N TYR A 211 -1.66 -10.04 19.99
CA TYR A 211 -2.39 -11.16 20.58
C TYR A 211 -3.55 -11.53 19.67
N THR A 212 -3.76 -12.83 19.43
CA THR A 212 -4.87 -13.34 18.62
C THR A 212 -5.61 -14.41 19.41
N GLN A 213 -6.94 -14.35 19.38
CA GLN A 213 -7.81 -15.39 19.92
C GLN A 213 -8.95 -15.71 18.95
N PRO A 214 -9.47 -16.94 18.96
CA PRO A 214 -10.68 -17.27 18.23
C PRO A 214 -11.89 -16.55 18.85
N ILE A 215 -12.85 -16.22 18.00
CA ILE A 215 -14.20 -15.79 18.35
C ILE A 215 -15.19 -16.88 17.95
N SER A 216 -16.16 -17.14 18.83
CA SER A 216 -17.23 -18.10 18.60
C SER A 216 -18.47 -17.43 18.01
N ASP A 217 -19.25 -18.20 17.27
CA ASP A 217 -20.54 -17.84 16.68
C ASP A 217 -21.71 -17.97 17.68
N THR A 218 -21.43 -17.85 18.98
CA THR A 218 -22.42 -18.02 20.05
C THR A 218 -23.04 -16.70 20.46
N VAL A 219 -24.28 -16.75 20.99
CA VAL A 219 -25.01 -15.56 21.48
C VAL A 219 -24.38 -14.90 22.71
N VAL A 220 -23.31 -15.48 23.26
CA VAL A 220 -22.55 -14.88 24.37
C VAL A 220 -21.42 -14.05 23.76
N PRO A 221 -21.30 -12.75 24.13
CA PRO A 221 -20.19 -11.93 23.65
C PRO A 221 -18.84 -12.57 23.98
N ASN A 222 -17.93 -12.56 23.00
CA ASN A 222 -16.58 -13.05 23.19
C ASN A 222 -15.84 -12.10 24.14
N VAL A 223 -15.18 -12.65 25.16
CA VAL A 223 -14.38 -11.89 26.11
C VAL A 223 -12.94 -11.84 25.59
N VAL A 224 -12.39 -10.64 25.47
CA VAL A 224 -11.00 -10.42 25.08
C VAL A 224 -10.25 -9.77 26.24
N LEU A 225 -9.08 -10.34 26.57
CA LEU A 225 -8.20 -9.87 27.63
C LEU A 225 -6.90 -9.33 27.03
N VAL A 226 -6.57 -8.08 27.35
CA VAL A 226 -5.42 -7.37 26.80
C VAL A 226 -4.64 -6.66 27.89
N GLN A 227 -3.35 -6.42 27.68
CA GLN A 227 -2.53 -5.67 28.62
C GLN A 227 -3.06 -4.23 28.74
N CYS A 228 -3.40 -3.77 29.94
CA CYS A 228 -3.81 -2.39 30.21
C CYS A 228 -2.64 -1.40 30.08
N GLY A 229 -2.98 -0.11 30.00
CA GLY A 229 -2.04 0.99 30.18
C GLY A 229 -1.27 1.39 28.91
N LEU A 230 -1.59 0.80 27.76
CA LEU A 230 -1.03 1.24 26.47
C LEU A 230 -1.87 2.35 25.85
N SER A 231 -1.21 3.22 25.08
CA SER A 231 -1.84 4.42 24.51
C SER A 231 -2.95 4.07 23.53
N ASN A 232 -2.71 3.12 22.63
CA ASN A 232 -3.61 2.73 21.54
C ASN A 232 -3.56 1.22 21.29
N TYR A 233 -4.70 0.67 20.89
CA TYR A 233 -4.91 -0.70 20.47
C TYR A 233 -5.52 -0.69 19.07
N THR A 234 -5.04 -1.56 18.19
CA THR A 234 -5.69 -1.87 16.91
C THR A 234 -6.35 -3.22 17.04
N ILE A 235 -7.68 -3.25 16.93
CA ILE A 235 -8.46 -4.48 16.96
C ILE A 235 -8.79 -4.83 15.51
N THR A 236 -8.51 -6.07 15.14
CA THR A 236 -8.83 -6.61 13.83
C THR A 236 -9.65 -7.88 13.95
N VAL A 237 -10.72 -7.99 13.17
CA VAL A 237 -11.54 -9.20 13.05
C VAL A 237 -11.35 -9.76 11.64
N ASP A 238 -10.96 -11.03 11.55
CA ASP A 238 -10.75 -11.75 10.29
C ASP A 238 -11.62 -13.03 10.32
N VAL A 239 -12.67 -13.03 9.52
CA VAL A 239 -13.60 -14.17 9.38
C VAL A 239 -13.51 -14.65 7.93
N PRO A 240 -13.23 -15.95 7.69
CA PRO A 240 -13.22 -16.50 6.34
C PRO A 240 -14.52 -16.24 5.58
N GLY A 241 -14.41 -15.70 4.37
CA GLY A 241 -15.57 -15.34 3.55
C GLY A 241 -16.19 -13.98 3.86
N TYR A 242 -15.52 -13.13 4.66
CA TYR A 242 -15.98 -11.78 4.99
C TYR A 242 -14.86 -10.74 4.83
N GLN A 243 -15.24 -9.48 4.65
CA GLN A 243 -14.28 -8.38 4.63
C GLN A 243 -13.67 -8.20 6.02
N ARG A 244 -12.34 -8.11 6.10
CA ARG A 244 -11.62 -7.87 7.36
C ARG A 244 -12.01 -6.51 7.92
N TRP A 245 -12.37 -6.47 9.19
CA TRP A 245 -12.71 -5.24 9.91
C TRP A 245 -11.56 -4.84 10.83
N GLU A 246 -11.18 -3.56 10.84
CA GLU A 246 -10.11 -3.05 11.69
C GLU A 246 -10.48 -1.68 12.26
N GLN A 247 -10.24 -1.48 13.56
CA GLN A 247 -10.45 -0.19 14.21
C GLN A 247 -9.45 0.06 15.34
N ARG A 248 -9.07 1.33 15.51
CA ARG A 248 -8.20 1.79 16.59
C ARG A 248 -9.02 2.31 17.77
N TYR A 249 -8.54 2.01 18.96
CA TYR A 249 -9.11 2.45 20.23
C TYR A 249 -8.00 2.91 21.16
N THR A 250 -8.27 3.96 21.92
CA THR A 250 -7.52 4.31 23.14
C THR A 250 -7.90 3.37 24.28
N ALA A 251 -7.07 3.29 25.33
CA ALA A 251 -7.43 2.54 26.54
C ALA A 251 -8.77 3.00 27.15
N ALA A 252 -9.04 4.32 27.13
CA ALA A 252 -10.27 4.89 27.68
C ALA A 252 -11.53 4.52 26.88
N GLU A 253 -11.40 4.35 25.56
CA GLU A 253 -12.51 3.89 24.71
C GLU A 253 -12.78 2.41 24.93
N LEU A 254 -11.74 1.57 25.08
CA LEU A 254 -11.93 0.13 25.33
C LEU A 254 -12.61 -0.17 26.67
N GLU A 255 -12.33 0.62 27.72
CA GLU A 255 -12.99 0.44 29.03
C GLU A 255 -14.52 0.61 28.94
N GLN A 256 -15.01 1.37 27.95
CA GLN A 256 -16.45 1.53 27.72
C GLN A 256 -17.13 0.24 27.25
N TYR A 257 -16.37 -0.74 26.76
CA TYR A 257 -16.84 -2.02 26.24
C TYR A 257 -16.65 -3.19 27.22
N LYS A 258 -16.40 -2.89 28.49
CA LYS A 258 -16.32 -3.90 29.56
C LYS A 258 -17.61 -4.69 29.73
N ASP A 259 -18.75 -3.98 29.70
CA ASP A 259 -20.09 -4.54 29.95
C ASP A 259 -21.03 -4.45 28.73
N ARG A 260 -20.55 -3.88 27.61
CA ARG A 260 -21.25 -3.86 26.33
C ARG A 260 -20.31 -4.29 25.21
N PRO A 261 -20.75 -5.14 24.26
CA PRO A 261 -19.86 -5.58 23.20
C PRO A 261 -19.56 -4.47 22.21
N ILE A 262 -18.33 -4.45 21.69
CA ILE A 262 -18.06 -3.89 20.37
C ILE A 262 -18.85 -4.74 19.38
N VAL A 263 -19.77 -4.12 18.65
CA VAL A 263 -20.55 -4.79 17.61
C VAL A 263 -19.82 -4.63 16.29
N VAL A 264 -19.35 -5.74 15.74
CA VAL A 264 -18.65 -5.79 14.45
C VAL A 264 -19.56 -6.50 13.46
N GLU A 265 -20.08 -5.74 12.50
CA GLU A 265 -20.87 -6.26 11.39
C GLU A 265 -19.98 -6.38 10.16
N LEU A 266 -19.75 -7.61 9.70
CA LEU A 266 -18.89 -7.91 8.56
C LEU A 266 -19.70 -8.08 7.29
N LEU A 267 -19.23 -7.48 6.20
CA LEU A 267 -19.80 -7.70 4.87
C LEU A 267 -19.28 -9.03 4.31
N SER A 268 -20.18 -9.92 3.89
CA SER A 268 -19.79 -11.17 3.24
C SER A 268 -19.10 -10.91 1.90
N VAL A 269 -18.01 -11.63 1.65
CA VAL A 269 -17.25 -11.60 0.40
C VAL A 269 -17.88 -12.63 -0.53
N VAL A 270 -18.63 -12.14 -1.51
CA VAL A 270 -19.08 -12.97 -2.63
C VAL A 270 -17.92 -13.08 -3.63
N CYS A 271 -17.32 -14.26 -3.74
CA CYS A 271 -16.24 -14.48 -4.69
C CYS A 271 -16.70 -14.18 -6.12
N GLY A 272 -15.84 -13.53 -6.90
CA GLY A 272 -16.20 -13.12 -8.26
C GLY A 272 -17.25 -11.99 -8.33
N SER A 273 -17.44 -11.24 -7.24
CA SER A 273 -18.17 -9.97 -7.26
C SER A 273 -17.22 -8.77 -7.45
N GLU A 274 -17.75 -7.69 -8.00
CA GLU A 274 -17.03 -6.42 -8.08
C GLU A 274 -16.59 -5.93 -6.68
N MET A 275 -15.35 -5.44 -6.57
CA MET A 275 -14.81 -4.83 -5.36
C MET A 275 -14.27 -3.43 -5.67
N THR A 276 -14.49 -2.48 -4.77
CA THR A 276 -13.86 -1.15 -4.82
C THR A 276 -13.18 -0.86 -3.49
N THR A 277 -11.99 -0.29 -3.54
CA THR A 277 -11.26 0.22 -2.36
C THR A 277 -10.76 1.64 -2.63
N ASP A 278 -10.49 2.40 -1.57
CA ASP A 278 -9.95 3.76 -1.71
C ASP A 278 -8.52 3.72 -2.30
N LEU A 279 -8.14 4.70 -3.09
CA LEU A 279 -6.74 4.96 -3.44
C LEU A 279 -6.21 6.02 -2.46
N MET A 280 -5.22 5.64 -1.66
CA MET A 280 -4.67 6.47 -0.58
C MET A 280 -3.30 6.99 -0.96
N ALA A 281 -3.09 8.30 -0.94
CA ALA A 281 -1.79 8.94 -1.10
C ALA A 281 -1.59 10.01 -0.02
N SER A 282 -0.40 10.05 0.58
CA SER A 282 -0.05 10.98 1.68
C SER A 282 -1.08 10.97 2.84
N GLY A 283 -1.71 9.82 3.10
CA GLY A 283 -2.75 9.64 4.12
C GLY A 283 -4.15 10.14 3.75
N LEU A 284 -4.34 10.69 2.55
CA LEU A 284 -5.62 11.19 2.02
C LEU A 284 -6.22 10.20 1.02
N LYS A 285 -7.55 10.11 0.97
CA LYS A 285 -8.25 9.47 -0.14
C LYS A 285 -8.17 10.40 -1.34
N VAL A 286 -7.44 10.00 -2.37
CA VAL A 286 -7.30 10.75 -3.63
C VAL A 286 -8.14 10.15 -4.75
N GLY A 287 -8.53 8.89 -4.62
CA GLY A 287 -9.27 8.17 -5.64
C GLY A 287 -9.80 6.84 -5.14
N GLU A 288 -10.02 5.93 -6.08
CA GLU A 288 -10.51 4.58 -5.87
C GLU A 288 -9.82 3.60 -6.82
N VAL A 289 -9.66 2.36 -6.36
CA VAL A 289 -9.24 1.21 -7.15
C VAL A 289 -10.39 0.22 -7.19
N LYS A 290 -10.86 -0.07 -8.40
CA LYS A 290 -11.99 -0.96 -8.67
C LYS A 290 -11.51 -2.23 -9.36
N VAL A 291 -11.92 -3.39 -8.85
CA VAL A 291 -11.60 -4.72 -9.37
C VAL A 291 -12.89 -5.38 -9.85
N ILE A 292 -12.93 -5.72 -11.14
CA ILE A 292 -14.08 -6.37 -11.78
C ILE A 292 -13.62 -7.71 -12.36
N PRO A 293 -14.24 -8.84 -11.98
CA PRO A 293 -13.95 -10.13 -12.58
C PRO A 293 -14.65 -10.29 -13.94
N SER A 294 -13.96 -10.94 -14.87
CA SER A 294 -14.51 -11.33 -16.17
C SER A 294 -14.00 -12.73 -16.53
N GLY A 295 -14.70 -13.76 -16.03
CA GLY A 295 -14.28 -15.16 -16.19
C GLY A 295 -12.96 -15.46 -15.47
N ASN A 296 -11.92 -15.80 -16.23
CA ASN A 296 -10.58 -16.06 -15.70
C ASN A 296 -9.68 -14.80 -15.65
N MET A 297 -10.25 -13.63 -15.94
CA MET A 297 -9.52 -12.37 -16.00
C MET A 297 -10.02 -11.42 -14.92
N LEU A 298 -9.15 -10.54 -14.44
CA LEU A 298 -9.52 -9.35 -13.67
C LEU A 298 -9.29 -8.09 -14.50
N GLN A 299 -10.23 -7.16 -14.36
CA GLN A 299 -10.07 -5.77 -14.73
C GLN A 299 -9.76 -4.97 -13.45
N VAL A 300 -8.70 -4.15 -13.47
CA VAL A 300 -8.33 -3.26 -12.36
C VAL A 300 -8.31 -1.82 -12.88
N THR A 301 -9.17 -0.98 -12.30
CA THR A 301 -9.38 0.41 -12.71
C THR A 301 -8.98 1.35 -11.60
N TYR A 302 -8.10 2.29 -11.89
CA TYR A 302 -7.78 3.41 -11.03
C TYR A 302 -8.64 4.60 -11.45
N THR A 303 -9.26 5.27 -10.49
CA THR A 303 -10.02 6.51 -10.75
C THR A 303 -9.69 7.53 -9.67
N ILE A 304 -9.17 8.68 -10.08
CA ILE A 304 -8.97 9.82 -9.20
C ILE A 304 -10.30 10.55 -9.05
N THR A 305 -10.74 10.68 -7.81
CA THR A 305 -12.01 11.33 -7.44
C THR A 305 -11.80 12.68 -6.78
N ALA A 306 -10.57 13.00 -6.36
CA ALA A 306 -10.21 14.33 -5.90
C ALA A 306 -9.90 15.27 -7.07
N ASP A 307 -10.41 16.50 -7.03
CA ASP A 307 -10.41 17.45 -8.14
C ASP A 307 -9.00 17.83 -8.60
N ASP A 308 -8.07 18.02 -7.66
CA ASP A 308 -6.73 18.53 -7.96
C ASP A 308 -5.67 17.42 -8.13
N TRP A 309 -6.06 16.14 -8.04
CA TRP A 309 -5.13 15.00 -8.10
C TRP A 309 -5.14 14.29 -9.45
N TYR A 310 -4.03 13.68 -9.84
CA TYR A 310 -3.89 13.00 -11.13
C TYR A 310 -2.94 11.80 -11.04
N LEU A 311 -3.13 10.84 -11.96
CA LEU A 311 -2.24 9.71 -12.16
C LEU A 311 -1.09 10.12 -13.07
N ASN A 312 0.14 9.99 -12.58
CA ASN A 312 1.38 10.09 -13.35
C ASN A 312 1.85 8.71 -13.82
N ALA A 313 1.61 7.68 -13.02
CA ALA A 313 1.83 6.28 -13.37
C ALA A 313 0.92 5.36 -12.56
N THR A 314 0.67 4.17 -13.06
CA THR A 314 -0.03 3.10 -12.35
C THR A 314 0.74 1.80 -12.49
N GLU A 315 0.74 0.98 -11.44
CA GLU A 315 1.38 -0.32 -11.42
C GLU A 315 0.54 -1.29 -10.59
N VAL A 316 0.31 -2.49 -11.09
CA VAL A 316 -0.42 -3.51 -10.34
C VAL A 316 0.32 -4.85 -10.37
N SER A 317 0.46 -5.45 -9.19
CA SER A 317 0.86 -6.84 -9.02
C SER A 317 -0.31 -7.64 -8.50
N VAL A 318 -0.59 -8.78 -9.13
CA VAL A 318 -1.63 -9.73 -8.74
C VAL A 318 -1.00 -11.10 -8.62
N THR A 319 -0.98 -11.64 -7.41
CA THR A 319 -0.30 -12.91 -7.08
C THR A 319 -1.20 -13.79 -6.24
N GLY A 320 -0.93 -15.10 -6.16
CA GLY A 320 -1.72 -16.01 -5.32
C GLY A 320 -1.50 -15.83 -3.81
N SER A 321 -0.42 -15.16 -3.42
CA SER A 321 -0.08 -14.85 -2.03
C SER A 321 1.03 -13.80 -1.96
N LEU A 322 1.31 -13.29 -0.76
CA LEU A 322 2.41 -12.36 -0.50
C LEU A 322 3.79 -12.90 -0.93
N ALA A 323 4.01 -14.22 -0.86
CA ALA A 323 5.28 -14.83 -1.25
C ALA A 323 5.59 -14.70 -2.75
N GLY A 324 4.57 -14.47 -3.58
CA GLY A 324 4.73 -14.27 -5.01
C GLY A 324 5.00 -12.81 -5.42
N VAL A 325 4.92 -11.87 -4.48
CA VAL A 325 5.05 -10.44 -4.77
C VAL A 325 6.53 -10.12 -5.01
N PRO A 326 6.88 -9.40 -6.09
CA PRO A 326 8.24 -8.91 -6.29
C PRO A 326 8.64 -7.95 -5.16
N LEU A 327 9.74 -8.25 -4.47
CA LEU A 327 10.29 -7.41 -3.41
C LEU A 327 11.70 -6.94 -3.75
N THR A 328 12.03 -5.73 -3.31
CA THR A 328 13.39 -5.20 -3.30
C THR A 328 14.24 -5.96 -2.26
N PRO A 329 15.58 -5.84 -2.28
CA PRO A 329 16.44 -6.42 -1.25
C PRO A 329 16.13 -5.94 0.18
N ALA A 330 15.48 -4.78 0.34
CA ALA A 330 15.04 -4.23 1.62
C ALA A 330 13.72 -4.84 2.12
N GLY A 331 13.08 -5.73 1.35
CA GLY A 331 11.79 -6.33 1.68
C GLY A 331 10.57 -5.46 1.32
N GLU A 332 10.78 -4.32 0.64
CA GLU A 332 9.69 -3.46 0.14
C GLU A 332 9.16 -3.96 -1.21
N PRO A 333 7.88 -3.72 -1.57
CA PRO A 333 7.37 -4.06 -2.90
C PRO A 333 8.19 -3.39 -4.00
N ASP A 334 8.70 -4.19 -4.94
CA ASP A 334 9.43 -3.67 -6.10
C ASP A 334 8.42 -3.29 -7.20
N VAL A 335 7.91 -2.06 -7.10
CA VAL A 335 6.96 -1.49 -8.06
C VAL A 335 7.50 -1.55 -9.49
N ALA A 336 8.81 -1.37 -9.68
CA ALA A 336 9.43 -1.45 -11.00
C ALA A 336 9.38 -2.88 -11.57
N ALA A 337 9.29 -3.91 -10.73
CA ALA A 337 9.14 -5.30 -11.12
C ALA A 337 7.68 -5.78 -11.24
N PHE A 338 6.68 -4.94 -11.01
CA PHE A 338 5.27 -5.32 -11.15
C PHE A 338 4.93 -5.68 -12.61
N SER A 339 4.12 -6.74 -12.77
CA SER A 339 3.79 -7.33 -14.08
C SER A 339 3.00 -6.40 -14.99
N TYR A 340 2.21 -5.49 -14.42
CA TYR A 340 1.37 -4.56 -15.15
C TYR A 340 1.71 -3.13 -14.72
N LYS A 341 2.08 -2.27 -15.66
CA LYS A 341 2.49 -0.90 -15.40
C LYS A 341 2.29 0.01 -16.60
N ALA A 342 2.00 1.28 -16.34
CA ALA A 342 1.81 2.30 -17.36
C ALA A 342 2.23 3.67 -16.83
N ALA A 343 3.01 4.42 -17.60
CA ALA A 343 3.28 5.82 -17.35
C ALA A 343 2.24 6.67 -18.11
N HIS A 344 1.78 7.75 -17.49
CA HIS A 344 0.71 8.62 -18.00
C HIS A 344 1.31 9.98 -18.35
N ASN A 345 1.63 10.14 -19.62
CA ASN A 345 2.00 11.43 -20.20
C ASN A 345 1.19 11.66 -21.49
N PRO A 346 0.17 12.52 -21.47
CA PRO A 346 -0.22 13.41 -20.36
C PRO A 346 -0.77 12.66 -19.13
N ILE A 347 -0.75 13.31 -17.96
CA ILE A 347 -1.39 12.82 -16.73
C ILE A 347 -2.90 12.58 -16.95
N VAL A 348 -3.47 11.59 -16.25
CA VAL A 348 -4.87 11.18 -16.45
C VAL A 348 -5.65 11.07 -15.13
N LYS A 349 -6.98 11.13 -15.20
CA LYS A 349 -7.86 10.87 -14.04
C LYS A 349 -8.22 9.40 -13.86
N SER A 350 -8.14 8.59 -14.91
CA SER A 350 -8.48 7.17 -14.83
C SER A 350 -7.62 6.34 -15.76
N TYR A 351 -7.32 5.11 -15.34
CA TYR A 351 -6.64 4.12 -16.16
C TYR A 351 -7.10 2.71 -15.79
N THR A 352 -7.25 1.84 -16.79
CA THR A 352 -7.76 0.48 -16.63
C THR A 352 -6.83 -0.56 -17.22
N TYR A 353 -6.44 -1.54 -16.41
CA TYR A 353 -5.89 -2.81 -16.89
C TYR A 353 -7.06 -3.77 -17.14
N SER A 354 -7.36 -4.10 -18.39
CA SER A 354 -8.57 -4.88 -18.76
C SER A 354 -8.38 -6.40 -18.75
N ALA A 355 -7.14 -6.89 -18.63
CA ALA A 355 -6.81 -8.29 -18.88
C ALA A 355 -5.67 -8.79 -17.98
N ILE A 356 -5.95 -8.92 -16.68
CA ILE A 356 -5.05 -9.58 -15.72
C ILE A 356 -5.45 -11.06 -15.57
N ASP A 357 -4.56 -11.99 -15.94
CA ASP A 357 -4.86 -13.44 -15.89
C ASP A 357 -4.80 -13.97 -14.46
N VAL A 358 -5.93 -14.51 -13.99
CA VAL A 358 -6.08 -15.17 -12.68
C VAL A 358 -6.63 -16.59 -12.85
N SER A 359 -6.44 -17.20 -14.02
CA SER A 359 -6.96 -18.53 -14.37
C SER A 359 -6.56 -19.61 -13.37
N ALA A 360 -5.34 -19.53 -12.83
CA ALA A 360 -4.76 -20.49 -11.88
C ALA A 360 -4.99 -20.15 -10.40
N LEU A 361 -5.74 -19.08 -10.09
CA LEU A 361 -5.85 -18.54 -8.74
C LEU A 361 -7.33 -18.45 -8.29
N ASN A 362 -7.61 -18.96 -7.10
CA ASN A 362 -8.93 -18.82 -6.45
C ASN A 362 -8.99 -17.58 -5.56
N ASN A 363 -7.86 -17.23 -4.96
CA ASN A 363 -7.67 -16.01 -4.17
C ASN A 363 -6.41 -15.32 -4.68
N VAL A 364 -6.45 -13.99 -4.70
CA VAL A 364 -5.31 -13.18 -5.09
C VAL A 364 -5.00 -12.10 -4.07
N THR A 365 -3.73 -11.78 -3.96
CA THR A 365 -3.18 -10.62 -3.28
C THR A 365 -2.89 -9.56 -4.34
N ILE A 366 -3.49 -8.38 -4.19
CA ILE A 366 -3.38 -7.26 -5.14
C ILE A 366 -2.61 -6.13 -4.48
N PHE A 367 -1.50 -5.73 -5.10
CA PHE A 367 -0.78 -4.51 -4.82
C PHE A 367 -1.10 -3.53 -5.94
N ALA A 368 -2.01 -2.59 -5.67
CA ALA A 368 -2.42 -1.56 -6.61
C ALA A 368 -1.71 -0.26 -6.26
N HIS A 369 -0.62 0.05 -6.96
CA HIS A 369 0.17 1.26 -6.76
C HIS A 369 -0.17 2.30 -7.85
N ALA A 370 -0.10 3.57 -7.47
CA ALA A 370 -0.11 4.68 -8.40
C ALA A 370 0.90 5.73 -7.96
N THR A 371 1.61 6.31 -8.92
CA THR A 371 2.30 7.58 -8.69
C THR A 371 1.32 8.70 -9.01
N VAL A 372 1.01 9.53 -8.03
CA VAL A 372 0.01 10.60 -8.16
C VAL A 372 0.60 11.97 -7.88
N SER A 373 -0.01 13.02 -8.42
CA SER A 373 0.41 14.39 -8.16
C SER A 373 -0.79 15.31 -7.99
N ASN A 374 -0.62 16.31 -7.13
CA ASN A 374 -1.59 17.36 -6.91
C ASN A 374 -1.15 18.61 -7.67
N TYR A 375 -2.05 19.17 -8.47
CA TYR A 375 -1.81 20.38 -9.25
C TYR A 375 -2.83 21.44 -8.89
N ALA A 376 -2.36 22.67 -8.75
CA ALA A 376 -3.22 23.84 -8.83
C ALA A 376 -3.29 24.29 -10.28
N ASP A 377 -4.49 24.57 -10.75
CA ASP A 377 -4.74 25.18 -12.05
C ASP A 377 -5.01 26.68 -11.92
N ASP A 378 -4.51 27.45 -12.87
CA ASP A 378 -4.88 28.85 -13.05
C ASP A 378 -5.06 29.12 -14.53
N LEU A 379 -6.31 28.97 -14.99
CA LEU A 379 -6.63 29.18 -16.40
C LEU A 379 -6.51 30.65 -16.83
N THR A 380 -6.44 31.61 -15.90
CA THR A 380 -6.17 33.01 -16.25
C THR A 380 -4.76 33.18 -16.85
N LEU A 381 -3.89 32.20 -16.64
CA LEU A 381 -2.55 32.16 -17.22
C LEU A 381 -2.52 31.63 -18.65
N ILE A 382 -3.60 31.01 -19.17
CA ILE A 382 -3.65 30.55 -20.57
C ILE A 382 -3.36 31.73 -21.50
N GLU A 383 -4.11 32.83 -21.36
CA GLU A 383 -3.96 34.00 -22.23
C GLU A 383 -2.56 34.60 -22.15
N GLN A 384 -1.94 34.57 -20.96
CA GLN A 384 -0.58 35.07 -20.73
C GLN A 384 0.49 34.15 -21.36
N ALA A 385 0.19 32.86 -21.50
CA ALA A 385 1.06 31.88 -22.14
C ALA A 385 0.98 31.94 -23.68
N LEU A 386 -0.07 32.53 -24.24
CA LEU A 386 -0.21 32.71 -25.69
C LEU A 386 0.74 33.80 -26.22
N PRO A 387 1.32 33.61 -27.42
CA PRO A 387 2.17 34.62 -28.03
C PRO A 387 1.35 35.86 -28.42
N ALA A 388 1.85 37.06 -28.09
CA ALA A 388 1.21 38.33 -28.44
C ALA A 388 1.21 38.65 -29.96
N GLY A 389 2.02 37.93 -30.74
CA GLY A 389 2.14 38.11 -32.19
C GLY A 389 1.55 36.95 -32.98
N LYS A 390 1.38 37.16 -34.28
CA LYS A 390 0.89 36.12 -35.19
C LYS A 390 1.84 34.92 -35.24
N VAL A 391 1.26 33.73 -35.33
CA VAL A 391 1.94 32.44 -35.45
C VAL A 391 1.65 31.81 -36.81
N ASN A 392 2.53 30.90 -37.24
CA ASN A 392 2.31 30.12 -38.44
C ASN A 392 1.39 28.94 -38.14
N VAL A 393 0.29 28.82 -38.88
CA VAL A 393 -0.68 27.74 -38.74
C VAL A 393 -0.85 27.00 -40.07
N ASN A 394 -0.80 25.68 -40.01
CA ASN A 394 -1.08 24.80 -41.14
C ASN A 394 -2.10 23.74 -40.72
N VAL A 395 -3.16 23.55 -41.51
CA VAL A 395 -4.19 22.53 -41.23
C VAL A 395 -4.15 21.40 -42.25
N THR A 396 -4.40 20.18 -41.78
CA THR A 396 -4.61 18.98 -42.60
C THR A 396 -5.92 18.32 -42.20
N PHE A 397 -6.72 17.84 -43.16
CA PHE A 397 -7.96 17.15 -42.84
C PHE A 397 -7.67 15.74 -42.33
N THR A 398 -8.11 15.45 -41.11
CA THR A 398 -8.00 14.13 -40.49
C THR A 398 -9.34 13.44 -40.37
N ARG A 399 -10.41 14.19 -40.05
CA ARG A 399 -11.79 13.71 -39.78
C ARG A 399 -11.92 12.75 -38.59
N ASN A 400 -10.83 12.14 -38.13
CA ASN A 400 -10.75 11.31 -36.93
C ASN A 400 -9.32 11.39 -36.35
N PRO A 401 -9.11 11.62 -35.04
CA PRO A 401 -10.10 11.81 -33.97
C PRO A 401 -10.76 13.20 -33.94
N SER A 402 -10.35 14.12 -34.80
CA SER A 402 -10.90 15.48 -34.93
C SER A 402 -10.95 15.91 -36.39
N TYR A 403 -11.60 17.05 -36.69
CA TYR A 403 -11.80 17.50 -38.06
C TYR A 403 -10.48 17.84 -38.77
N PHE A 404 -9.59 18.53 -38.05
CA PHE A 404 -8.25 18.91 -38.49
C PHE A 404 -7.16 18.29 -37.61
N SER A 405 -5.99 18.07 -38.19
CA SER A 405 -4.71 18.18 -37.48
C SER A 405 -4.07 19.52 -37.82
N THR A 406 -3.80 20.32 -36.79
CA THR A 406 -3.34 21.70 -36.91
C THR A 406 -1.92 21.80 -36.36
N THR A 407 -0.98 22.22 -37.20
CA THR A 407 0.40 22.49 -36.80
C THR A 407 0.59 23.98 -36.59
N ILE A 408 1.06 24.34 -35.40
CA ILE A 408 1.39 25.70 -34.99
C ILE A 408 2.92 25.81 -34.85
N THR A 409 3.51 26.81 -35.49
CA THR A 409 4.94 27.13 -35.33
C THR A 409 5.16 28.61 -35.05
N GLY A 410 6.21 28.93 -34.31
CA GLY A 410 6.48 30.30 -33.86
C GLY A 410 5.68 30.72 -32.60
N ALA A 411 5.07 29.76 -31.90
CA ALA A 411 4.29 29.99 -30.68
C ALA A 411 5.06 29.68 -29.38
N GLY A 412 6.40 29.66 -29.43
CA GLY A 412 7.23 29.25 -28.28
C GLY A 412 6.88 27.83 -27.82
N ALA A 413 6.63 27.66 -26.51
CA ALA A 413 6.29 26.39 -25.89
C ALA A 413 4.96 25.77 -26.39
N ILE A 414 4.10 26.58 -27.02
CA ILE A 414 2.82 26.14 -27.60
C ILE A 414 2.99 25.70 -29.07
N SER A 415 4.21 25.75 -29.61
CA SER A 415 4.46 25.20 -30.95
C SER A 415 4.30 23.68 -30.93
N GLY A 416 3.53 23.13 -31.86
CA GLY A 416 3.23 21.71 -31.89
C GLY A 416 2.14 21.37 -32.91
N THR A 417 1.77 20.10 -32.96
CA THR A 417 0.67 19.61 -33.79
C THR A 417 -0.43 19.09 -32.89
N TYR A 418 -1.64 19.62 -33.06
CA TYR A 418 -2.77 19.40 -32.17
C TYR A 418 -4.02 18.97 -32.96
N PRO A 419 -4.91 18.17 -32.35
CA PRO A 419 -6.28 18.02 -32.84
C PRO A 419 -6.95 19.40 -32.95
N GLY A 420 -7.72 19.62 -34.01
CA GLY A 420 -8.41 20.89 -34.21
C GLY A 420 -9.77 20.73 -34.88
N ASN A 421 -10.59 21.75 -34.72
CA ASN A 421 -11.94 21.78 -35.23
C ASN A 421 -12.28 23.14 -35.86
N CYS A 422 -13.26 23.10 -36.73
CA CYS A 422 -13.86 24.27 -37.34
C CYS A 422 -14.78 24.95 -36.34
N ILE A 423 -14.75 26.28 -36.27
CA ILE A 423 -15.72 27.07 -35.49
C ILE A 423 -16.88 27.50 -36.38
N ASP A 424 -16.56 27.96 -37.57
CA ASP A 424 -17.42 28.73 -38.46
C ASP A 424 -17.78 27.86 -39.69
N LEU A 425 -19.05 27.86 -40.11
CA LEU A 425 -19.57 27.13 -41.27
C LEU A 425 -19.60 27.96 -42.56
N ASP A 426 -19.59 29.29 -42.45
CA ASP A 426 -19.75 30.21 -43.57
C ASP A 426 -18.45 30.40 -44.35
N HIS A 427 -17.33 30.19 -43.67
CA HIS A 427 -16.00 30.32 -44.25
C HIS A 427 -15.39 28.96 -44.60
N GLY A 428 -14.20 28.99 -45.20
CA GLY A 428 -13.48 27.77 -45.51
C GLY A 428 -11.99 28.00 -45.47
N ILE A 429 -11.26 26.96 -45.08
CA ILE A 429 -9.81 26.97 -44.99
C ILE A 429 -9.20 26.03 -46.04
N VAL A 430 -8.09 26.46 -46.67
CA VAL A 430 -7.33 25.62 -47.62
C VAL A 430 -6.30 24.79 -46.85
N PRO A 431 -6.39 23.44 -46.87
CA PRO A 431 -5.40 22.56 -46.22
C PRO A 431 -4.01 22.68 -46.84
N GLY A 432 -2.98 22.48 -46.03
CA GLY A 432 -1.58 22.55 -46.46
C GLY A 432 -1.07 23.97 -46.74
N ARG A 433 -1.94 25.00 -46.76
CA ARG A 433 -1.54 26.41 -46.79
C ARG A 433 -1.12 26.84 -45.38
N SER A 434 -0.02 27.59 -45.29
CA SER A 434 0.40 28.23 -44.04
C SER A 434 -0.24 29.61 -43.92
N TYR A 435 -0.81 29.91 -42.76
CA TYR A 435 -1.44 31.18 -42.43
C TYR A 435 -0.72 31.85 -41.26
N GLN A 436 -0.84 33.18 -41.20
CA GLN A 436 -0.37 34.00 -40.07
C GLN A 436 -1.59 34.38 -39.22
N MET A 437 -1.76 33.74 -38.07
CA MET A 437 -2.98 33.78 -37.25
C MET A 437 -2.67 34.17 -35.80
N ASN A 438 -3.62 34.79 -35.12
CA ASN A 438 -3.55 35.04 -33.68
C ASN A 438 -4.05 33.79 -32.92
N LEU A 439 -3.64 33.66 -31.66
CA LEU A 439 -4.17 32.66 -30.74
C LEU A 439 -4.97 33.38 -29.66
N VAL A 440 -6.16 32.87 -29.34
CA VAL A 440 -7.07 33.46 -28.33
C VAL A 440 -7.60 32.34 -27.44
N SER A 441 -7.56 32.52 -26.13
CA SER A 441 -8.14 31.54 -25.20
C SER A 441 -9.67 31.53 -25.31
N THR A 442 -10.30 30.37 -25.26
CA THR A 442 -11.77 30.29 -25.06
C THR A 442 -12.21 30.81 -23.69
N TYR A 443 -11.27 30.98 -22.75
CA TYR A 443 -11.48 31.62 -21.44
C TYR A 443 -11.02 33.08 -21.40
N SER A 444 -10.86 33.72 -22.57
CA SER A 444 -10.49 35.13 -22.63
C SER A 444 -11.52 35.99 -21.89
N GLY A 445 -11.04 36.90 -21.03
CA GLY A 445 -11.90 37.88 -20.36
C GLY A 445 -12.49 38.94 -21.31
N ASN A 446 -12.11 38.91 -22.59
CA ASN A 446 -12.61 39.83 -23.61
C ASN A 446 -13.83 39.24 -24.34
N ALA A 447 -15.02 39.41 -23.74
CA ALA A 447 -16.27 38.90 -24.30
C ALA A 447 -16.58 39.45 -25.71
N ASP A 448 -16.22 40.72 -26.00
CA ASP A 448 -16.43 41.32 -27.31
C ASP A 448 -15.58 40.63 -28.37
N LEU A 449 -14.33 40.27 -28.05
CA LEU A 449 -13.47 39.51 -28.96
C LEU A 449 -14.04 38.11 -29.24
N LEU A 450 -14.54 37.42 -28.20
CA LEU A 450 -15.15 36.10 -28.38
C LEU A 450 -16.44 36.17 -29.21
N ALA A 451 -17.29 37.17 -28.99
CA ALA A 451 -18.50 37.41 -29.78
C ALA A 451 -18.21 37.81 -31.23
N LEU A 452 -17.03 38.38 -31.50
CA LEU A 452 -16.57 38.54 -32.86
C LEU A 452 -16.13 37.21 -33.48
N LEU A 453 -15.57 36.27 -32.70
CA LEU A 453 -14.94 35.03 -33.18
C LEU A 453 -15.91 33.85 -33.34
N VAL A 454 -16.97 33.82 -32.56
CA VAL A 454 -17.88 32.70 -32.41
C VAL A 454 -19.30 33.26 -32.32
N ASP A 455 -20.25 32.76 -33.11
CA ASP A 455 -21.60 33.34 -33.17
C ASP A 455 -22.38 33.15 -31.86
N LYS A 456 -22.16 32.01 -31.20
CA LYS A 456 -22.73 31.69 -29.88
C LYS A 456 -21.62 31.44 -28.87
N PRO A 457 -20.88 32.48 -28.45
CA PRO A 457 -19.72 32.33 -27.57
C PRO A 457 -20.10 31.85 -26.17
N TYR A 458 -21.36 32.02 -25.77
CA TYR A 458 -21.89 31.55 -24.49
C TYR A 458 -22.00 30.02 -24.38
N ASN A 459 -21.81 29.27 -25.48
CA ASN A 459 -21.79 27.80 -25.50
C ASN A 459 -20.34 27.24 -25.56
N LEU A 460 -19.31 28.08 -25.37
CA LEU A 460 -17.91 27.63 -25.46
C LEU A 460 -17.52 26.66 -24.35
N ASP A 461 -18.13 26.74 -23.18
CA ASP A 461 -18.02 25.76 -22.09
C ASP A 461 -18.55 24.38 -22.51
N LEU A 462 -19.70 24.31 -23.18
CA LEU A 462 -20.26 23.07 -23.74
C LEU A 462 -19.30 22.43 -24.74
N VAL A 463 -18.66 23.25 -25.58
CA VAL A 463 -17.66 22.75 -26.55
C VAL A 463 -16.38 22.30 -25.85
N ASN A 464 -15.92 23.02 -24.82
CA ASN A 464 -14.80 22.58 -23.98
C ASN A 464 -15.12 21.24 -23.29
N TYR A 465 -16.36 21.03 -22.83
CA TYR A 465 -16.81 19.77 -22.27
C TYR A 465 -16.79 18.63 -23.31
N ILE A 466 -17.32 18.85 -24.53
CA ILE A 466 -17.37 17.83 -25.59
C ILE A 466 -15.97 17.31 -25.96
N VAL A 467 -14.97 18.19 -26.04
CA VAL A 467 -13.60 17.77 -26.43
C VAL A 467 -12.88 16.99 -25.34
N ASN A 468 -13.33 17.14 -24.08
CA ASN A 468 -12.84 16.43 -22.90
C ASN A 468 -13.63 15.15 -22.61
N THR A 469 -14.73 14.91 -23.30
CA THR A 469 -15.57 13.72 -23.12
C THR A 469 -15.26 12.65 -24.17
N ASP A 470 -15.16 11.40 -23.72
CA ASP A 470 -15.05 10.23 -24.59
C ASP A 470 -16.45 9.69 -24.95
N TYR A 471 -16.82 9.88 -26.22
CA TYR A 471 -18.08 9.38 -26.80
C TYR A 471 -17.88 8.14 -27.66
N SER A 472 -16.72 7.48 -27.60
CA SER A 472 -16.42 6.28 -28.38
C SER A 472 -17.43 5.15 -28.12
N ALA A 473 -17.95 5.05 -26.90
CA ALA A 473 -18.95 4.06 -26.50
C ALA A 473 -20.30 4.20 -27.25
N ILE A 474 -20.65 5.40 -27.71
CA ILE A 474 -21.85 5.66 -28.53
C ILE A 474 -21.51 5.77 -30.03
N GLY A 475 -20.29 5.42 -30.43
CA GLY A 475 -19.85 5.37 -31.82
C GLY A 475 -19.45 6.72 -32.42
N ALA A 476 -19.23 7.75 -31.59
CA ALA A 476 -18.84 9.07 -32.10
C ALA A 476 -17.43 9.05 -32.71
N THR A 477 -17.28 9.67 -33.88
CA THR A 477 -16.00 9.94 -34.52
C THR A 477 -15.69 11.44 -34.50
N GLY A 478 -14.58 11.86 -35.12
CA GLY A 478 -14.31 13.28 -35.34
C GLY A 478 -15.38 14.00 -36.18
N SER A 479 -16.15 13.28 -37.02
CA SER A 479 -17.26 13.85 -37.79
C SER A 479 -18.45 14.22 -36.90
N GLU A 480 -18.90 13.29 -36.04
CA GLU A 480 -19.93 13.56 -35.04
C GLU A 480 -19.52 14.70 -34.10
N LYS A 481 -18.26 14.71 -33.64
CA LYS A 481 -17.72 15.82 -32.82
C LYS A 481 -17.81 17.16 -33.54
N GLN A 482 -17.39 17.24 -34.80
CA GLN A 482 -17.47 18.50 -35.56
C GLN A 482 -18.92 18.97 -35.78
N ALA A 483 -19.83 18.05 -36.08
CA ALA A 483 -21.25 18.36 -36.25
C ALA A 483 -21.88 18.89 -34.96
N ALA A 484 -21.62 18.23 -33.82
CA ALA A 484 -22.09 18.68 -32.51
C ALA A 484 -21.55 20.07 -32.14
N ILE A 485 -20.27 20.32 -32.40
CA ILE A 485 -19.64 21.63 -32.19
C ILE A 485 -20.38 22.71 -32.98
N TRP A 486 -20.53 22.55 -34.30
CA TRP A 486 -21.25 23.52 -35.13
C TRP A 486 -22.68 23.76 -34.66
N THR A 487 -23.43 22.71 -34.33
CA THR A 487 -24.79 22.88 -33.80
C THR A 487 -24.85 23.75 -32.54
N LEU A 488 -23.82 23.70 -31.70
CA LEU A 488 -23.74 24.48 -30.46
C LEU A 488 -23.30 25.92 -30.70
N ILE A 489 -22.27 26.17 -31.53
CA ILE A 489 -21.59 27.48 -31.55
C ILE A 489 -21.84 28.33 -32.80
N ASP A 490 -22.34 27.71 -33.88
CA ASP A 490 -22.56 28.37 -35.17
C ASP A 490 -24.02 28.83 -35.28
N ASP A 491 -24.30 29.88 -36.05
CA ASP A 491 -25.66 30.35 -36.29
C ASP A 491 -26.41 29.54 -37.38
N VAL A 492 -25.68 28.75 -38.18
CA VAL A 492 -26.21 27.81 -39.15
C VAL A 492 -26.29 26.39 -38.57
N THR A 493 -27.44 25.75 -38.73
CA THR A 493 -27.60 24.34 -38.33
C THR A 493 -27.03 23.42 -39.43
N PRO A 494 -25.98 22.63 -39.16
CA PRO A 494 -25.41 21.73 -40.16
C PRO A 494 -26.33 20.54 -40.46
N THR A 495 -26.32 20.05 -41.70
CA THR A 495 -26.94 18.76 -42.08
C THR A 495 -25.90 17.75 -42.53
N SER A 496 -26.10 16.45 -42.30
CA SER A 496 -25.12 15.41 -42.68
C SER A 496 -24.69 15.55 -44.15
N GLY A 497 -23.39 15.67 -44.40
CA GLY A 497 -22.78 16.06 -45.68
C GLY A 497 -22.18 17.48 -45.69
N THR A 498 -22.58 18.35 -44.74
CA THR A 498 -22.01 19.70 -44.57
C THR A 498 -20.51 19.63 -44.29
N GLY A 499 -19.71 20.53 -44.88
CA GLY A 499 -18.25 20.49 -44.77
C GLY A 499 -17.62 19.18 -45.29
N GLY A 500 -18.38 18.40 -46.06
CA GLY A 500 -17.97 17.11 -46.62
C GLY A 500 -17.85 15.99 -45.58
N ILE A 501 -18.36 16.14 -44.36
CA ILE A 501 -18.40 15.06 -43.34
C ILE A 501 -19.80 14.47 -43.25
N TYR A 502 -19.86 13.17 -42.95
CA TYR A 502 -21.10 12.44 -42.75
C TYR A 502 -21.11 11.89 -41.33
N TRP A 503 -22.26 11.97 -40.67
CA TRP A 503 -22.42 11.55 -39.29
C TRP A 503 -23.77 10.89 -39.04
N SER A 504 -23.84 10.18 -37.91
CA SER A 504 -25.08 9.66 -37.34
C SER A 504 -25.77 10.75 -36.51
N GLN A 505 -26.93 11.24 -36.96
CA GLN A 505 -27.67 12.28 -36.24
C GLN A 505 -28.04 11.87 -34.80
N PRO A 506 -28.51 10.63 -34.52
CA PRO A 506 -28.77 10.20 -33.15
C PRO A 506 -27.55 10.26 -32.22
N VAL A 507 -26.34 10.06 -32.74
CA VAL A 507 -25.10 10.17 -31.95
C VAL A 507 -24.79 11.63 -31.65
N VAL A 508 -24.93 12.51 -32.64
CA VAL A 508 -24.77 13.97 -32.45
C VAL A 508 -25.78 14.51 -31.43
N ASP A 509 -27.05 14.12 -31.56
CA ASP A 509 -28.10 14.54 -30.64
C ASP A 509 -27.81 14.07 -29.20
N ALA A 510 -27.30 12.84 -29.03
CA ALA A 510 -26.91 12.31 -27.72
C ALA A 510 -25.73 13.09 -27.11
N MET A 511 -24.73 13.47 -27.92
CA MET A 511 -23.60 14.27 -27.46
C MET A 511 -24.02 15.69 -27.04
N ILE A 512 -24.89 16.33 -27.83
CA ILE A 512 -25.41 17.66 -27.51
C ILE A 512 -26.26 17.60 -26.23
N ALA A 513 -27.13 16.59 -26.09
CA ALA A 513 -27.93 16.40 -24.89
C ALA A 513 -27.06 16.21 -23.64
N ASP A 514 -26.00 15.40 -23.74
CA ASP A 514 -25.04 15.22 -22.65
C ASP A 514 -24.33 16.53 -22.29
N ALA A 515 -23.85 17.28 -23.30
CA ALA A 515 -23.21 18.58 -23.07
C ALA A 515 -24.14 19.60 -22.42
N LEU A 516 -25.41 19.70 -22.86
CA LEU A 516 -26.38 20.62 -22.27
C LEU A 516 -26.74 20.26 -20.82
N ILE A 517 -26.60 18.99 -20.41
CA ILE A 517 -26.88 18.53 -19.05
C ILE A 517 -25.65 18.74 -18.14
N ASN A 518 -24.45 18.49 -18.65
CA ASN A 518 -23.24 18.33 -17.84
C ASN A 518 -22.12 19.34 -18.13
N GLY A 519 -22.21 20.10 -19.23
CA GLY A 519 -21.13 20.95 -19.73
C GLY A 519 -21.25 22.43 -19.40
N GLU A 520 -22.40 22.89 -18.91
CA GLU A 520 -22.58 24.30 -18.50
C GLU A 520 -21.62 24.65 -17.36
N GLY A 521 -20.86 25.72 -17.54
CA GLY A 521 -19.81 26.15 -16.61
C GLY A 521 -18.58 25.25 -16.59
N PHE A 522 -18.39 24.35 -17.58
CA PHE A 522 -17.22 23.48 -17.64
C PHE A 522 -15.92 24.30 -17.73
N VAL A 523 -14.98 23.96 -16.85
CA VAL A 523 -13.64 24.54 -16.76
C VAL A 523 -12.64 23.39 -16.76
N PRO A 524 -11.67 23.32 -17.71
CA PRO A 524 -10.72 22.24 -17.77
C PRO A 524 -9.70 22.37 -16.65
N HIS A 525 -9.51 21.30 -15.93
CA HIS A 525 -8.45 21.19 -14.95
C HIS A 525 -7.13 20.71 -15.59
N CYS A 526 -6.10 20.52 -14.76
CA CYS A 526 -4.86 19.92 -15.21
C CYS A 526 -5.09 18.56 -15.90
N GLY A 527 -4.34 18.28 -16.97
CA GLY A 527 -4.47 17.05 -17.76
C GLY A 527 -5.68 17.00 -18.70
N GLN A 528 -6.67 17.89 -18.54
CA GLN A 528 -7.74 18.10 -19.52
C GLN A 528 -7.29 19.06 -20.63
N LYS A 529 -8.11 19.20 -21.66
CA LYS A 529 -7.83 20.05 -22.82
C LYS A 529 -8.48 21.41 -22.63
N ALA A 530 -7.72 22.47 -22.86
CA ALA A 530 -8.22 23.80 -23.11
C ALA A 530 -8.28 24.06 -24.62
N LEU A 531 -9.32 24.78 -25.05
CA LEU A 531 -9.48 25.20 -26.43
C LEU A 531 -8.83 26.56 -26.67
N ILE A 532 -7.93 26.60 -27.63
CA ILE A 532 -7.30 27.83 -28.11
C ILE A 532 -7.83 28.13 -29.51
N ILE A 533 -8.59 29.22 -29.63
CA ILE A 533 -9.10 29.73 -30.89
C ILE A 533 -7.92 30.21 -31.73
N VAL A 534 -7.94 29.84 -33.01
CA VAL A 534 -7.00 30.27 -34.02
C VAL A 534 -7.73 31.29 -34.90
N ASP A 535 -7.35 32.55 -34.73
CA ASP A 535 -7.99 33.70 -35.37
C ASP A 535 -7.18 34.17 -36.59
N PRO A 536 -7.72 34.15 -37.82
CA PRO A 536 -7.04 34.70 -38.98
C PRO A 536 -6.91 36.23 -38.97
N GLY A 537 -7.68 36.93 -38.13
CA GLY A 537 -7.80 38.39 -38.05
C GLY A 537 -8.57 39.00 -39.22
N VAL A 538 -8.36 38.50 -40.44
CA VAL A 538 -9.13 38.87 -41.65
C VAL A 538 -9.94 37.66 -42.10
N ARG A 539 -11.27 37.79 -42.17
CA ARG A 539 -12.19 36.67 -42.44
C ARG A 539 -12.75 36.68 -43.87
N ASP A 540 -13.07 37.87 -44.36
CA ASP A 540 -13.72 38.04 -45.66
C ASP A 540 -12.75 38.31 -46.82
N ASP A 541 -11.49 37.90 -46.73
CA ASP A 541 -10.57 37.99 -47.87
C ASP A 541 -10.70 36.72 -48.74
N PRO A 542 -11.41 36.79 -49.89
CA PRO A 542 -11.61 35.64 -50.76
C PRO A 542 -10.31 35.11 -51.38
N ALA A 543 -9.21 35.89 -51.38
CA ALA A 543 -7.90 35.42 -51.82
C ALA A 543 -7.20 34.58 -50.73
N LEU A 544 -7.40 34.92 -49.46
CA LEU A 544 -6.83 34.20 -48.32
C LEU A 544 -7.57 32.89 -48.04
N ARG A 545 -8.91 32.89 -48.12
CA ARG A 545 -9.76 31.74 -47.74
C ARG A 545 -9.31 31.15 -46.40
N SER A 546 -9.42 31.98 -45.36
CA SER A 546 -9.14 31.63 -43.98
C SER A 546 -10.44 31.57 -43.18
N GLN A 547 -10.39 30.87 -42.05
CA GLN A 547 -11.55 30.61 -41.22
C GLN A 547 -11.11 30.50 -39.77
N VAL A 548 -12.00 30.83 -38.84
CA VAL A 548 -11.75 30.64 -37.41
C VAL A 548 -11.79 29.14 -37.10
N THR A 549 -10.75 28.64 -36.46
CA THR A 549 -10.68 27.25 -35.97
C THR A 549 -10.29 27.26 -34.50
N PHE A 550 -10.22 26.10 -33.86
CA PHE A 550 -9.51 25.97 -32.59
C PHE A 550 -8.62 24.74 -32.59
N VAL A 551 -7.63 24.77 -31.70
CA VAL A 551 -6.81 23.62 -31.33
C VAL A 551 -7.13 23.15 -29.91
N GLN A 552 -7.03 21.84 -29.71
CA GLN A 552 -7.22 21.20 -28.42
C GLN A 552 -5.84 20.97 -27.78
N ILE A 553 -5.49 21.73 -26.75
CA ILE A 553 -4.19 21.63 -26.07
C ILE A 553 -4.41 21.16 -24.64
N THR A 554 -3.72 20.11 -24.22
CA THR A 554 -3.75 19.68 -22.82
C THR A 554 -3.20 20.79 -21.92
N THR A 555 -3.89 21.14 -20.85
CA THR A 555 -3.54 22.24 -19.92
C THR A 555 -2.13 22.11 -19.35
N VAL A 556 -1.63 20.89 -19.12
CA VAL A 556 -0.23 20.66 -18.68
C VAL A 556 0.83 21.02 -19.72
N ALA A 557 0.44 21.11 -21.00
CA ALA A 557 1.34 21.55 -22.07
C ALA A 557 1.34 23.09 -22.24
N ILE A 558 0.44 23.80 -21.55
CA ILE A 558 0.39 25.26 -21.56
C ILE A 558 1.24 25.78 -20.39
N PRO A 559 2.28 26.60 -20.64
CA PRO A 559 3.16 27.10 -19.60
C PRO A 559 2.43 27.73 -18.42
N ASN A 560 2.85 27.36 -17.20
CA ASN A 560 2.39 27.91 -15.92
C ASN A 560 0.91 27.68 -15.57
N VAL A 561 0.08 27.16 -16.48
CA VAL A 561 -1.35 26.88 -16.21
C VAL A 561 -1.51 25.81 -15.12
N CYS A 562 -0.64 24.80 -15.14
CA CYS A 562 -0.61 23.74 -14.15
C CYS A 562 0.65 23.85 -13.31
N THR A 563 0.49 24.17 -12.02
CA THR A 563 1.60 24.21 -11.07
C THR A 563 1.45 23.06 -10.09
N ALA A 564 2.46 22.21 -10.03
CA ALA A 564 2.44 21.10 -9.08
C ALA A 564 2.59 21.63 -7.64
N VAL A 565 1.66 21.25 -6.78
CA VAL A 565 1.68 21.52 -5.35
C VAL A 565 2.34 20.35 -4.61
N GLN A 566 2.07 19.13 -5.06
CA GLN A 566 2.72 17.91 -4.61
C GLN A 566 3.06 17.03 -5.81
N LEU A 567 4.28 16.51 -5.85
CA LEU A 567 4.81 15.76 -6.99
C LEU A 567 5.11 14.32 -6.59
N ASP A 568 4.70 13.42 -7.47
CA ASP A 568 5.05 12.00 -7.47
C ASP A 568 4.85 11.30 -6.11
N GLU A 569 3.74 11.61 -5.45
CA GLU A 569 3.33 10.95 -4.21
C GLU A 569 2.97 9.48 -4.49
N SER A 570 3.40 8.60 -3.59
CA SER A 570 3.11 7.17 -3.67
C SER A 570 1.69 6.90 -3.16
N GLY A 571 0.83 6.45 -4.07
CA GLY A 571 -0.55 6.06 -3.82
C GLY A 571 -0.72 4.55 -3.81
N TRP A 572 -1.51 4.03 -2.86
CA TRP A 572 -1.82 2.60 -2.75
C TRP A 572 -3.32 2.36 -2.60
N GLY A 573 -3.82 1.34 -3.29
CA GLY A 573 -5.14 0.78 -3.05
C GLY A 573 -5.23 0.33 -1.59
N LYS A 574 -6.18 0.91 -0.86
CA LYS A 574 -6.31 0.76 0.59
C LYS A 574 -6.54 -0.69 0.94
N GLY A 575 -5.82 -1.13 1.95
CA GLY A 575 -5.88 -2.50 2.44
C GLY A 575 -4.99 -2.69 3.65
N ARG A 576 -4.40 -3.87 3.77
CA ARG A 576 -3.43 -4.22 4.81
C ARG A 576 -2.11 -3.50 4.52
N ILE A 577 -1.56 -2.86 5.55
CA ILE A 577 -0.21 -2.30 5.50
C ILE A 577 0.79 -3.44 5.33
N PHE A 578 1.59 -3.37 4.28
CA PHE A 578 2.65 -4.32 3.99
C PHE A 578 3.96 -3.92 4.67
N SER A 579 4.27 -2.63 4.68
CA SER A 579 5.55 -2.12 5.16
C SER A 579 5.45 -0.79 5.90
N ALA A 580 6.51 -0.46 6.63
CA ALA A 580 6.61 0.81 7.37
C ALA A 580 6.58 2.04 6.45
N ALA A 581 6.95 1.88 5.17
CA ALA A 581 6.86 2.91 4.15
C ALA A 581 5.41 3.19 3.70
N GLY A 582 4.43 2.45 4.22
CA GLY A 582 3.02 2.67 3.95
C GLY A 582 2.48 1.96 2.71
N ALA A 583 3.25 1.04 2.11
CA ALA A 583 2.74 0.21 1.03
C ALA A 583 1.56 -0.63 1.52
N MET A 584 0.52 -0.77 0.69
CA MET A 584 -0.68 -1.52 1.04
C MET A 584 -1.03 -2.58 0.00
N TYR A 585 -1.73 -3.61 0.45
CA TYR A 585 -2.31 -4.63 -0.40
C TYR A 585 -3.68 -5.03 0.10
N PHE A 586 -4.50 -5.58 -0.79
CA PHE A 586 -5.76 -6.18 -0.39
C PHE A 586 -5.91 -7.56 -1.05
N ASN A 587 -6.67 -8.42 -0.39
CA ASN A 587 -6.97 -9.74 -0.94
C ASN A 587 -8.31 -9.67 -1.67
N TYR A 588 -8.41 -10.42 -2.76
CA TYR A 588 -9.62 -10.52 -3.55
C TYR A 588 -9.95 -12.00 -3.81
N CYS A 589 -11.18 -12.39 -3.52
CA CYS A 589 -11.66 -13.74 -3.80
C CYS A 589 -12.17 -13.83 -5.25
N VAL A 590 -11.49 -14.62 -6.07
CA VAL A 590 -11.83 -14.79 -7.48
C VAL A 590 -12.99 -15.77 -7.63
N ARG A 591 -12.94 -16.94 -6.96
CA ARG A 591 -13.92 -18.03 -7.14
C ARG A 591 -14.07 -18.88 -5.88
#